data_AF-A0A495ZKW6-F1
#
_entry.id   AF-A0A495ZKW6-F1
#
_cell.length_a   1.000
_cell.length_b   1.000
_cell.length_c   1.000
_cell.angle_alpha   90.00
_cell.angle_beta   90.00
_cell.angle_gamma   90.00
#
_symmetry.space_group_name_H-M   'P 1'
#
loop_
_entity.id
_entity.type
_entity.pdbx_description
1 polymer ?
#
loop_
_entity_poly.entity_id
_entity_poly.type
_entity_poly.pdbx_seq_one_letter_code
_entity_poly.pdbx_strand_id
1 'polypeptide(L)'
;MKFFYQSCPHYWKLALTSIFVTTAFLIGCSQKTSMSEDSQMASLSGTIVEIDDHGNAVTDLEIDPFTERGWKLGDTLEAAFETGQKIQIKFVENYGDVPVGDYLGRFSTSTKQFKIAINMGNISETLKLKNQSKVVLQKVESASAD
;
A
#
# COMPACT_ATOMS: atom_id res chain seq x y z
N MET A 1 -39.67 64.56 -46.19
CA MET A 1 -40.63 63.45 -46.32
C MET A 1 -40.45 62.56 -45.09
N LYS A 2 -41.39 62.56 -44.13
CA LYS A 2 -42.36 61.47 -43.83
C LYS A 2 -41.67 60.09 -43.81
N PHE A 3 -41.61 59.31 -42.73
CA PHE A 3 -42.72 58.94 -41.84
C PHE A 3 -42.27 58.57 -40.41
N PHE A 4 -43.15 58.92 -39.46
CA PHE A 4 -43.31 58.34 -38.13
C PHE A 4 -43.53 56.82 -38.19
N TYR A 5 -43.09 56.06 -37.19
CA TYR A 5 -44.05 55.36 -36.34
C TYR A 5 -43.48 55.09 -34.94
N GLN A 6 -44.25 55.57 -33.97
CA GLN A 6 -44.07 55.50 -32.54
C GLN A 6 -45.05 54.44 -32.02
N SER A 7 -44.61 53.59 -31.09
CA SER A 7 -45.42 52.85 -30.11
C SER A 7 -44.44 52.28 -29.06
N CYS A 8 -44.10 52.95 -27.95
CA CYS A 8 -44.86 53.14 -26.69
C CYS A 8 -45.24 51.80 -26.01
N PRO A 9 -45.36 51.72 -24.67
CA PRO A 9 -44.53 52.30 -23.60
C PRO A 9 -44.42 51.43 -22.32
N HIS A 10 -43.74 52.00 -21.32
CA HIS A 10 -44.10 52.00 -19.90
C HIS A 10 -43.74 50.77 -19.06
N TYR A 11 -42.75 50.96 -18.18
CA TYR A 11 -42.93 50.97 -16.71
C TYR A 11 -41.64 51.58 -16.13
N TRP A 12 -41.41 52.89 -16.27
CA TRP A 12 -41.64 53.85 -15.18
C TRP A 12 -42.47 53.23 -14.06
N LYS A 13 -41.80 52.70 -13.03
CA LYS A 13 -41.91 53.06 -11.60
C LYS A 13 -40.59 52.54 -10.97
N LEU A 14 -39.73 53.42 -10.48
CA LEU A 14 -39.58 53.67 -9.04
C LEU A 14 -39.28 52.35 -8.29
N ALA A 15 -38.25 52.17 -7.50
CA ALA A 15 -37.20 53.00 -6.95
C ALA A 15 -36.31 52.05 -6.13
N LEU A 16 -35.06 52.46 -5.87
CA LEU A 16 -34.37 52.22 -4.59
C LEU A 16 -34.50 50.83 -3.94
N THR A 17 -33.56 49.94 -4.20
CA THR A 17 -32.91 49.03 -3.23
C THR A 17 -31.73 48.42 -3.99
N SER A 18 -30.55 48.14 -3.44
CA SER A 18 -29.89 48.40 -2.19
C SER A 18 -28.43 48.03 -2.49
N ILE A 19 -27.47 48.76 -1.94
CA ILE A 19 -26.05 48.40 -1.93
C ILE A 19 -25.89 46.89 -1.67
N PHE A 20 -25.24 46.16 -2.59
CA PHE A 20 -24.57 44.91 -2.26
C PHE A 20 -23.23 44.84 -2.99
N VAL A 21 -22.25 45.47 -2.34
CA VAL A 21 -20.86 45.02 -2.34
C VAL A 21 -20.87 43.52 -2.03
N THR A 22 -20.48 42.69 -2.99
CA THR A 22 -19.89 41.35 -2.75
C THR A 22 -18.88 41.11 -3.88
N THR A 23 -17.65 41.57 -3.71
CA THR A 23 -16.55 40.85 -3.03
C THR A 23 -16.06 39.65 -3.84
N ALA A 24 -14.93 39.90 -4.50
CA ALA A 24 -13.76 39.02 -4.66
C ALA A 24 -14.00 37.52 -4.88
N PHE A 25 -13.70 37.10 -6.12
CA PHE A 25 -12.70 36.08 -6.44
C PHE A 25 -12.18 35.28 -5.23
N LEU A 26 -12.75 34.10 -5.00
CA LEU A 26 -12.08 33.04 -4.25
C LEU A 26 -12.18 31.74 -5.05
N ILE A 27 -11.20 31.60 -5.96
CA ILE A 27 -10.65 30.31 -6.33
C ILE A 27 -10.10 29.70 -5.04
N GLY A 28 -10.82 28.72 -4.53
CA GLY A 28 -10.42 27.92 -3.38
C GLY A 28 -10.92 26.50 -3.56
N CYS A 29 -10.43 25.82 -4.61
CA CYS A 29 -10.47 24.36 -4.62
C CYS A 29 -9.68 23.90 -3.40
N SER A 30 -10.37 23.50 -2.34
CA SER A 30 -9.79 22.69 -1.29
C SER A 30 -9.41 21.35 -1.90
N GLN A 31 -8.23 21.26 -2.51
CA GLN A 31 -7.59 19.98 -2.71
C GLN A 31 -7.23 19.48 -1.32
N LYS A 32 -8.09 18.61 -0.81
CA LYS A 32 -7.80 17.76 0.33
C LYS A 32 -6.66 16.87 -0.14
N THR A 33 -5.44 17.26 0.19
CA THR A 33 -4.24 16.46 -0.01
C THR A 33 -4.44 15.16 0.77
N SER A 34 -4.93 14.10 0.11
CA SER A 34 -4.77 12.73 0.61
C SER A 34 -3.32 12.33 0.36
N MET A 35 -2.41 12.92 1.12
CA MET A 35 -1.01 12.51 1.15
C MET A 35 -0.90 11.34 2.12
N SER A 36 -0.63 10.16 1.56
CA SER A 36 0.20 9.14 2.20
C SER A 36 -0.31 8.49 3.49
N GLU A 37 -1.50 7.90 3.46
CA GLU A 37 -1.83 6.76 4.34
C GLU A 37 -1.82 5.41 3.60
N ASP A 38 -2.05 5.42 2.28
CA ASP A 38 -2.14 4.20 1.46
C ASP A 38 -0.79 3.45 1.34
N SER A 39 0.32 4.19 1.21
CA SER A 39 1.65 3.59 1.05
C SER A 39 2.24 2.99 2.34
N GLN A 40 1.74 3.37 3.52
CA GLN A 40 2.22 2.81 4.80
C GLN A 40 1.58 1.44 5.10
N MET A 41 0.37 1.17 4.59
CA MET A 41 -0.23 -0.17 4.66
C MET A 41 0.33 -1.13 3.59
N ALA A 42 0.88 -0.62 2.48
CA ALA A 42 1.35 -1.48 1.38
C ALA A 42 2.58 -2.34 1.74
N SER A 43 3.43 -1.88 2.65
CA SER A 43 4.67 -2.58 3.05
C SER A 43 4.71 -2.87 4.55
N LEU A 44 5.49 -3.88 4.92
CA LEU A 44 5.68 -4.32 6.30
C LEU A 44 7.18 -4.51 6.55
N SER A 45 7.76 -3.65 7.38
CA SER A 45 9.17 -3.73 7.76
C SER A 45 9.36 -4.60 9.00
N GLY A 46 10.35 -5.47 8.98
CA GLY A 46 10.76 -6.29 10.12
C GLY A 46 12.28 -6.41 10.25
N THR A 47 12.68 -7.11 11.30
CA THR A 47 14.07 -7.43 11.63
C THR A 47 14.22 -8.94 11.70
N ILE A 48 15.28 -9.48 11.10
CA ILE A 48 15.65 -10.88 11.29
C ILE A 48 16.22 -11.01 12.71
N VAL A 49 15.48 -11.61 13.63
CA VAL A 49 15.92 -11.76 15.03
C VAL A 49 16.82 -12.98 15.21
N GLU A 50 16.66 -13.98 14.35
CA GLU A 50 17.37 -15.25 14.42
C GLU A 50 17.52 -15.89 13.03
N ILE A 51 18.66 -16.52 12.78
CA ILE A 51 18.82 -17.58 11.79
C ILE A 51 18.74 -18.91 12.54
N ASP A 52 17.67 -19.69 12.29
CA ASP A 52 17.48 -20.96 12.99
C ASP A 52 18.43 -22.06 12.49
N ASP A 53 18.43 -23.22 13.15
CA ASP A 53 19.33 -24.35 12.84
C ASP A 53 19.19 -24.90 11.42
N HIS A 54 18.12 -24.57 10.70
CA HIS A 54 17.89 -24.94 9.31
C HIS A 54 18.29 -23.82 8.32
N GLY A 55 18.74 -22.67 8.83
CA GLY A 55 19.10 -21.51 8.05
C GLY A 55 17.93 -20.64 7.61
N ASN A 56 16.76 -20.79 8.23
CA ASN A 56 15.60 -19.92 7.97
C ASN A 56 15.80 -18.57 8.64
N ALA A 57 15.36 -17.50 7.99
CA ALA A 57 15.33 -16.17 8.59
C ALA A 57 14.04 -15.99 9.40
N VAL A 58 14.16 -16.00 10.72
CA VAL A 58 13.04 -15.74 11.65
C VAL A 58 12.98 -14.24 11.92
N THR A 59 11.80 -13.63 11.75
CA THR A 59 11.61 -12.19 11.92
C THR A 59 10.83 -11.85 13.19
N ASP A 60 10.89 -10.58 13.60
CA ASP A 60 10.04 -9.99 14.64
C ASP A 60 8.59 -9.74 14.19
N LEU A 61 8.19 -10.19 13.00
CA LEU A 61 6.86 -9.93 12.46
C LEU A 61 5.84 -10.94 13.00
N GLU A 62 4.72 -10.39 13.50
CA GLU A 62 3.55 -11.12 13.97
C GLU A 62 2.43 -11.16 12.92
N ILE A 63 1.35 -11.91 13.19
CA ILE A 63 0.27 -12.17 12.23
C ILE A 63 -0.69 -11.00 12.04
N ASP A 64 -0.88 -10.17 13.06
CA ASP A 64 -1.87 -9.08 13.02
C ASP A 64 -1.58 -8.08 11.88
N PRO A 65 -0.33 -7.60 11.68
CA PRO A 65 0.01 -6.73 10.55
C PRO A 65 -0.25 -7.33 9.16
N PHE A 66 -0.19 -8.65 9.01
CA PHE A 66 -0.52 -9.33 7.75
C PHE A 66 -2.03 -9.34 7.52
N THR A 67 -2.79 -9.61 8.58
CA THR A 67 -4.26 -9.67 8.56
C THR A 67 -4.86 -8.29 8.28
N GLU A 68 -4.35 -7.24 8.93
CA GLU A 68 -4.76 -5.85 8.71
C GLU A 68 -4.53 -5.40 7.26
N ARG A 69 -3.49 -5.92 6.60
CA ARG A 69 -3.20 -5.68 5.18
C ARG A 69 -4.01 -6.55 4.23
N GLY A 70 -4.81 -7.47 4.75
CA GLY A 70 -5.59 -8.42 3.96
C GLY A 70 -4.73 -9.43 3.20
N TRP A 71 -3.48 -9.67 3.63
CA TRP A 71 -2.61 -10.69 3.04
C TRP A 71 -3.07 -12.08 3.47
N LYS A 72 -3.12 -13.02 2.53
CA LYS A 72 -3.68 -14.36 2.72
C LYS A 72 -2.71 -15.43 2.27
N LEU A 73 -2.86 -16.63 2.83
CA LEU A 73 -2.19 -17.81 2.31
C LEU A 73 -2.44 -17.95 0.81
N GLY A 74 -1.38 -18.22 0.06
CA GLY A 74 -1.39 -18.22 -1.40
C GLY A 74 -1.00 -16.89 -2.04
N ASP A 75 -0.89 -15.78 -1.30
CA ASP A 75 -0.35 -14.54 -1.86
C ASP A 75 1.14 -14.68 -2.16
N THR A 76 1.60 -13.96 -3.19
CA THR A 76 3.02 -13.76 -3.45
C THR A 76 3.45 -12.44 -2.82
N LEU A 77 4.50 -12.48 -2.00
CA LEU A 77 5.11 -11.31 -1.38
C LEU A 77 6.52 -11.11 -1.95
N GLU A 78 6.94 -9.87 -2.17
CA GLU A 78 8.34 -9.53 -2.38
C GLU A 78 8.98 -9.27 -1.01
N ALA A 79 10.13 -9.92 -0.75
CA ALA A 79 10.98 -9.66 0.40
C ALA A 79 12.25 -8.94 -0.06
N ALA A 80 12.42 -7.70 0.38
CA ALA A 80 13.62 -6.90 0.14
C ALA A 80 14.49 -6.90 1.40
N PHE A 81 15.72 -7.41 1.28
CA PHE A 81 16.67 -7.50 2.38
C PHE A 81 17.64 -6.33 2.38
N GLU A 82 18.20 -6.01 3.55
CA GLU A 82 19.26 -5.01 3.72
C GLU A 82 20.52 -5.29 2.86
N THR A 83 20.73 -6.55 2.48
CA THR A 83 21.80 -6.94 1.54
C THR A 83 21.62 -6.39 0.12
N GLY A 84 20.47 -5.76 -0.18
CA GLY A 84 20.08 -5.27 -1.50
C GLY A 84 19.40 -6.34 -2.38
N GLN A 85 19.39 -7.59 -1.94
CA GLN A 85 18.72 -8.68 -2.65
C GLN A 85 17.20 -8.62 -2.43
N LYS A 86 16.47 -8.97 -3.49
CA LYS A 86 15.01 -9.09 -3.49
C LYS A 86 14.61 -10.46 -3.99
N ILE A 87 13.67 -11.11 -3.30
CA ILE A 87 13.09 -12.39 -3.72
C ILE A 87 11.58 -12.31 -3.67
N GLN A 88 10.90 -13.14 -4.46
CA GLN A 88 9.47 -13.40 -4.28
C GLN A 88 9.30 -14.66 -3.45
N ILE A 89 8.42 -14.61 -2.45
CA ILE A 89 8.07 -15.72 -1.57
C ILE A 89 6.59 -16.01 -1.68
N LYS A 90 6.21 -17.29 -1.59
CA LYS A 90 4.81 -17.66 -1.40
C LYS A 90 4.46 -17.60 0.08
N PHE A 91 3.41 -16.87 0.47
CA PHE A 91 2.90 -16.93 1.84
C PHE A 91 2.08 -18.22 2.00
N VAL A 92 2.57 -19.16 2.80
CA VAL A 92 2.01 -20.52 2.92
C VAL A 92 1.95 -20.98 4.38
N GLU A 93 1.27 -22.09 4.62
CA GLU A 93 1.14 -22.66 5.96
C GLU A 93 2.28 -23.62 6.26
N ASN A 94 2.69 -24.42 5.26
CA ASN A 94 3.68 -25.48 5.39
C ASN A 94 4.75 -25.41 4.29
N TYR A 95 5.92 -25.98 4.58
CA TYR A 95 7.01 -26.11 3.59
C TYR A 95 6.58 -26.88 2.33
N GLY A 96 5.75 -27.92 2.50
CA GLY A 96 5.26 -28.76 1.40
C GLY A 96 4.23 -28.09 0.48
N ASP A 97 3.78 -26.87 0.79
CA ASP A 97 2.85 -26.11 -0.04
C ASP A 97 3.53 -25.50 -1.27
N VAL A 98 4.86 -25.54 -1.33
CA VAL A 98 5.67 -25.14 -2.49
C VAL A 98 6.66 -26.26 -2.88
N PRO A 99 7.09 -26.33 -4.16
CA PRO A 99 8.17 -27.21 -4.60
C PRO A 99 9.47 -27.08 -3.80
N VAL A 100 10.31 -28.12 -3.85
CA VAL A 100 11.66 -28.08 -3.29
C VAL A 100 12.50 -27.01 -4.02
N GLY A 101 13.22 -26.18 -3.26
CA GLY A 101 14.03 -25.09 -3.79
C GLY A 101 13.30 -23.76 -3.90
N ASP A 102 11.97 -23.73 -3.76
CA ASP A 102 11.19 -22.50 -3.83
C ASP A 102 11.26 -21.71 -2.52
N TYR A 103 11.21 -20.38 -2.64
CA TYR A 103 11.14 -19.47 -1.51
C TYR A 103 9.72 -19.38 -0.95
N LEU A 104 9.62 -19.38 0.38
CA LEU A 104 8.34 -19.27 1.07
C LEU A 104 8.44 -18.42 2.33
N GLY A 105 7.29 -17.90 2.74
CA GLY A 105 7.06 -17.25 4.02
C GLY A 105 5.97 -17.97 4.79
N ARG A 106 6.18 -18.23 6.08
CA ARG A 106 5.17 -18.89 6.93
C ARG A 106 5.29 -18.45 8.39
N PHE A 107 4.21 -18.54 9.14
CA PHE A 107 4.29 -18.39 10.60
C PHE A 107 4.76 -19.68 11.26
N SER A 108 5.66 -19.54 12.24
CA SER A 108 6.06 -20.62 13.13
C SER A 108 4.88 -21.09 13.98
N THR A 109 4.63 -22.40 14.04
CA THR A 109 3.52 -22.95 14.85
C THR A 109 3.77 -22.79 16.34
N SER A 110 5.03 -22.82 16.78
CA SER A 110 5.45 -22.69 18.18
C SER A 110 5.64 -21.24 18.62
N THR A 111 6.39 -20.45 17.84
CA THR A 111 6.81 -19.10 18.24
C THR A 111 5.94 -17.98 17.68
N LYS A 112 5.02 -18.28 16.73
CA LYS A 112 4.15 -17.30 16.04
C LYS A 112 4.87 -16.19 15.27
N GLN A 113 6.19 -16.27 15.15
CA GLN A 113 7.01 -15.38 14.34
C GLN A 113 6.98 -15.80 12.87
N PHE A 114 7.02 -14.82 11.97
CA PHE A 114 7.13 -15.08 10.54
C PHE A 114 8.54 -15.56 10.18
N LYS A 115 8.61 -16.63 9.38
CA LYS A 115 9.84 -17.21 8.86
C LYS A 115 9.89 -17.05 7.35
N ILE A 116 11.03 -16.64 6.83
CA ILE A 116 11.34 -16.68 5.40
C ILE A 116 12.35 -17.83 5.18
N ALA A 117 12.09 -18.66 4.19
CA ALA A 117 12.81 -19.91 4.00
C ALA A 117 12.91 -20.31 2.53
N ILE A 118 13.73 -21.33 2.26
CA ILE A 118 13.71 -22.13 1.03
C ILE A 118 13.21 -23.52 1.43
N ASN A 119 12.23 -24.07 0.71
CA ASN A 119 11.81 -25.44 0.97
C ASN A 119 12.98 -26.41 0.71
N MET A 120 13.39 -27.16 1.74
CA MET A 120 14.56 -28.04 1.74
C MET A 120 15.87 -27.32 1.34
N GLY A 121 16.03 -26.06 1.74
CA GLY A 121 17.24 -25.28 1.50
C GLY A 121 17.60 -24.33 2.64
N ASN A 122 18.71 -23.60 2.48
CA ASN A 122 19.23 -22.65 3.47
C ASN A 122 19.25 -21.23 2.88
N ILE A 123 18.28 -20.40 3.27
CA ILE A 123 18.17 -19.03 2.74
C ILE A 123 19.27 -18.12 3.28
N SER A 124 19.69 -18.32 4.54
CA SER A 124 20.73 -17.49 5.16
C SER A 124 22.07 -17.61 4.44
N GLU A 125 22.47 -18.81 4.02
CA GLU A 125 23.67 -19.04 3.26
C GLU A 125 23.54 -18.54 1.81
N THR A 126 22.37 -18.73 1.21
CA THR A 126 22.08 -18.33 -0.18
C THR A 126 22.17 -16.83 -0.33
N LEU A 127 21.53 -16.07 0.57
CA LEU A 127 21.42 -14.62 0.50
C LEU A 127 22.38 -13.89 1.45
N LYS A 128 23.24 -14.62 2.18
CA LYS A 128 24.18 -14.09 3.18
C LYS A 128 23.49 -13.26 4.27
N LEU A 129 22.32 -13.72 4.72
CA LEU A 129 21.53 -13.07 5.77
C LEU A 129 22.18 -13.26 7.14
N LYS A 130 21.92 -12.32 8.04
CA LYS A 130 22.44 -12.31 9.41
C LYS A 130 21.36 -11.85 10.37
N ASN A 131 21.52 -12.19 11.64
CA ASN A 131 20.72 -11.62 12.71
C ASN A 131 20.86 -10.08 12.72
N GLN A 132 19.81 -9.42 13.15
CA GLN A 132 19.64 -7.95 13.22
C GLN A 132 19.54 -7.24 11.86
N SER A 133 19.60 -7.95 10.73
CA SER A 133 19.39 -7.35 9.41
C SER A 133 17.92 -7.04 9.15
N LYS A 134 17.66 -5.98 8.40
CA LYS A 134 16.29 -5.56 8.03
C LYS A 134 15.74 -6.34 6.83
N VAL A 135 14.42 -6.54 6.86
CA VAL A 135 13.64 -7.05 5.73
C VAL A 135 12.37 -6.23 5.58
N VAL A 136 11.98 -5.92 4.35
CA VAL A 136 10.71 -5.28 4.02
C VAL A 136 9.91 -6.23 3.14
N LEU A 137 8.67 -6.50 3.56
CA LEU A 137 7.71 -7.29 2.81
C LEU A 137 6.72 -6.37 2.12
N GLN A 138 6.30 -6.74 0.91
CA GLN A 138 5.19 -6.11 0.21
C GLN A 138 4.45 -7.15 -0.62
N LYS A 139 3.13 -7.02 -0.77
CA LYS A 139 2.37 -7.90 -1.66
C LYS A 139 2.69 -7.56 -3.11
N VAL A 140 2.83 -8.59 -3.94
CA VAL A 140 2.93 -8.42 -5.39
C VAL A 140 1.51 -8.47 -5.94
N GLU A 141 0.98 -7.34 -6.41
CA GLU A 141 -0.28 -7.34 -7.15
C GLU A 141 -0.18 -8.26 -8.36
N SER A 142 -0.99 -9.32 -8.37
CA SER A 142 -1.27 -10.05 -9.60
C SER A 142 -2.05 -9.11 -10.52
N ALA A 143 -1.52 -8.84 -11.72
CA ALA A 143 -2.26 -8.14 -12.76
C ALA A 143 -3.63 -8.83 -12.92
N SER A 144 -4.72 -8.10 -12.67
CA SER A 144 -6.05 -8.62 -12.95
C SER A 144 -6.11 -8.90 -14.45
N ALA A 145 -6.33 -10.17 -14.80
CA ALA A 145 -6.81 -10.49 -16.13
C ALA A 145 -8.29 -10.06 -16.14
N ASP A 146 -8.51 -8.82 -16.58
CA ASP A 146 -9.83 -8.28 -16.91
C ASP A 146 -10.44 -9.04 -18.09
#